data_AF-A0A4Z0JC94-F1
#
_entry.id   AF-A0A4Z0JC94-F1
#
_cell.length_a   1.000
_cell.length_b   1.000
_cell.length_c   1.000
_cell.angle_alpha   90.00
_cell.angle_beta   90.00
_cell.angle_gamma   90.00
#
_symmetry.space_group_name_H-M   'P 1'
#
loop_
_entity.id
_entity.type
_entity.pdbx_description
1 polymer ?
#
loop_
_entity_poly.entity_id
_entity_poly.type
_entity_poly.pdbx_seq_one_letter_code
_entity_poly.pdbx_strand_id
1 'polypeptide(L)'
;MLKVTILLVEDEEGLRTLLSAELGFEDYTVIPCASGEAALTQREFDLLVTFMQHPGEVLTRDDQPQGSIFEVTWPRKLPTTTAPR
;
A
#
# COMPACT_ATOMS: atom_id res chain seq x y z
N MET A 1 10.07 16.00 10.14
CA MET A 1 8.88 15.13 10.17
C MET A 1 9.10 13.99 9.21
N LEU A 2 8.66 12.77 9.55
CA LEU A 2 8.71 11.64 8.63
C LEU A 2 7.65 11.86 7.55
N LYS A 3 8.07 11.89 6.28
CA LYS A 3 7.15 12.02 5.15
C LYS A 3 6.49 10.67 4.95
N VAL A 4 5.18 10.58 5.16
CA VAL A 4 4.45 9.33 5.02
C VAL A 4 4.24 9.07 3.52
N THR A 5 4.63 7.88 3.08
CA THR A 5 4.44 7.41 1.70
C THR A 5 3.22 6.48 1.65
N ILE A 6 2.38 6.62 0.63
CA ILE A 6 1.14 5.86 0.45
C ILE A 6 1.18 5.21 -0.94
N LEU A 7 1.05 3.87 -1.00
CA LEU A 7 0.82 3.13 -2.24
C LEU A 7 -0.70 3.06 -2.48
N LEU A 8 -1.19 3.81 -3.45
CA LEU A 8 -2.61 3.89 -3.78
C LEU A 8 -2.94 2.93 -4.94
N VAL A 9 -3.82 1.96 -4.70
CA VAL A 9 -4.27 1.02 -5.74
C VAL A 9 -5.72 1.34 -6.09
N GLU A 10 -5.96 1.80 -7.31
CA GLU A 10 -7.26 2.25 -7.80
C GLU A 10 -7.34 2.03 -9.31
N ASP A 11 -8.35 1.31 -9.79
CA ASP A 11 -8.48 0.94 -11.20
C ASP A 11 -9.11 2.07 -12.04
N GLU A 12 -9.97 2.90 -11.45
CA GLU A 12 -10.54 4.05 -12.13
C GLU A 12 -9.57 5.26 -12.17
N GLU A 13 -9.24 5.74 -13.38
CA GLU A 13 -8.29 6.85 -13.55
C GLU A 13 -8.75 8.16 -12.90
N GLY A 14 -10.04 8.49 -12.99
CA GLY A 14 -10.61 9.69 -12.40
C GLY A 14 -10.47 9.70 -10.88
N LEU A 15 -10.92 8.62 -10.24
CA LEU A 15 -10.80 8.44 -8.79
C LEU A 15 -9.35 8.39 -8.32
N ARG A 16 -8.47 7.69 -9.02
CA ARG A 16 -7.02 7.63 -8.71
C ARG A 16 -6.38 9.00 -8.72
N THR A 17 -6.72 9.82 -9.73
CA THR A 17 -6.20 11.19 -9.88
C THR A 17 -6.68 12.09 -8.75
N LEU A 18 -7.97 12.02 -8.43
CA LEU A 18 -8.57 12.79 -7.33
C LEU A 18 -7.90 12.45 -6.00
N LEU A 19 -7.86 11.16 -5.64
CA LEU A 19 -7.29 10.71 -4.36
C LEU A 19 -5.79 11.04 -4.24
N SER A 20 -5.03 10.94 -5.34
CA SER A 20 -3.62 11.31 -5.36
C SER A 20 -3.41 12.80 -5.09
N ALA A 21 -4.29 13.65 -5.62
CA ALA A 21 -4.23 15.09 -5.38
C ALA A 21 -4.59 15.43 -3.93
N GLU A 22 -5.71 14.91 -3.42
CA GLU A 22 -6.17 15.14 -2.04
C GLU A 22 -5.12 14.70 -1.01
N LEU A 23 -4.57 13.50 -1.15
CA LEU A 23 -3.52 13.02 -0.25
C LEU A 23 -2.21 13.81 -0.43
N GLY A 24 -1.91 14.27 -1.65
CA GLY A 24 -0.78 15.15 -1.92
C GLY A 24 -0.91 16.52 -1.25
N PHE A 25 -2.13 17.06 -1.13
CA PHE A 25 -2.39 18.30 -0.38
C PHE A 25 -2.12 18.16 1.12
N GLU A 26 -2.29 16.94 1.66
CA GLU A 26 -1.96 16.59 3.06
C GLU A 26 -0.46 16.26 3.25
N ASP A 27 0.41 16.66 2.32
CA ASP A 27 1.86 16.43 2.31
C ASP A 27 2.30 14.95 2.27
N TYR A 28 1.40 14.03 1.92
CA TYR A 28 1.74 12.63 1.68
C TYR A 28 2.48 12.43 0.35
N THR A 29 3.38 11.45 0.32
CA THR A 29 4.00 10.99 -0.93
C THR A 29 3.17 9.84 -1.50
N VAL A 30 2.41 10.08 -2.56
CA VAL A 30 1.50 9.08 -3.13
C VAL A 30 2.12 8.40 -4.34
N ILE A 31 2.07 7.07 -4.37
CA ILE A 31 2.47 6.23 -5.50
C ILE A 31 1.21 5.57 -6.06
N PRO A 32 0.63 6.09 -7.16
CA PRO A 32 -0.59 5.53 -7.74
C PRO A 32 -0.31 4.29 -8.59
N CYS A 33 -1.17 3.28 -8.46
CA CYS A 33 -1.15 2.04 -9.22
C CYS A 33 -2.55 1.75 -9.78
N ALA A 34 -2.61 1.39 -11.06
CA ALA A 34 -3.87 1.09 -11.74
C ALA A 34 -4.41 -0.32 -11.44
N SER A 35 -3.59 -1.19 -10.84
CA SER A 35 -4.00 -2.56 -10.51
C SER A 35 -3.17 -3.12 -9.36
N GLY A 36 -3.62 -4.24 -8.81
CA GLY A 36 -2.89 -4.97 -7.78
C GLY A 36 -1.54 -5.50 -8.28
N GLU A 37 -1.45 -5.95 -9.53
CA GLU A 37 -0.21 -6.44 -10.13
C GLU A 37 0.85 -5.33 -10.25
N ALA A 38 0.43 -4.12 -10.66
CA ALA A 38 1.31 -2.96 -10.68
C ALA A 38 1.81 -2.61 -9.27
N ALA A 39 0.94 -2.68 -8.27
CA ALA A 39 1.29 -2.42 -6.88
C ALA A 39 2.22 -3.48 -6.28
N LEU A 40 2.05 -4.74 -6.66
CA LEU A 40 2.93 -5.84 -6.26
C LEU A 40 4.31 -5.70 -6.88
N THR A 41 4.40 -5.36 -8.17
CA THR A 41 5.68 -5.11 -8.85
C THR A 41 6.48 -4.01 -8.15
N GLN A 42 5.79 -2.94 -7.71
CA GLN A 42 6.39 -1.87 -6.92
C GLN A 42 6.93 -2.38 -5.57
N ARG A 43 6.14 -3.21 -4.86
CA ARG A 43 6.55 -3.81 -3.58
C ARG A 43 7.70 -4.80 -3.72
N GLU A 44 7.73 -5.60 -4.79
CA GLU A 44 8.83 -6.51 -5.08
C GLU A 44 10.13 -5.76 -5.30
N PHE A 45 10.08 -4.60 -5.97
CA PHE A 45 11.24 -3.73 -6.12
C PHE A 45 11.72 -3.18 -4.77
N ASP A 46 10.82 -2.73 -3.90
CA ASP A 46 11.18 -2.25 -2.55
C ASP A 46 11.81 -3.37 -1.70
N LEU A 47 11.29 -4.60 -1.78
CA LEU A 47 11.88 -5.77 -1.13
C LEU A 47 13.28 -6.08 -1.68
N LEU A 48 13.46 -5.99 -3.00
CA LEU A 48 14.77 -6.20 -3.61
C LEU A 48 15.78 -5.16 -3.13
N VAL A 49 15.40 -3.88 -3.11
CA VAL A 49 16.23 -2.79 -2.56
C VAL A 49 16.59 -3.09 -1.10
N THR A 50 15.63 -3.55 -0.31
CA THR A 50 15.84 -3.92 1.10
C THR A 50 16.88 -5.03 1.23
N PHE A 51 16.79 -6.10 0.44
CA PHE A 51 17.79 -7.18 0.47
C PHE A 51 19.18 -6.71 0.01
N MET A 52 19.26 -5.80 -0.96
CA MET A 52 20.54 -5.24 -1.41
C MET A 52 21.21 -4.36 -0.36
N GLN A 53 20.44 -3.70 0.51
CA GLN A 53 20.95 -2.88 1.62
C GLN A 53 21.42 -3.71 2.82
N HIS A 54 20.96 -4.97 2.94
CA HIS A 54 21.27 -5.87 4.06
C HIS A 54 21.97 -7.17 3.59
N PRO A 55 23.17 -7.08 2.97
CA PRO A 55 23.85 -8.25 2.44
C PRO A 55 24.34 -9.18 3.56
N GLY A 56 23.96 -10.46 3.48
CA GLY A 56 24.38 -11.49 4.44
C GLY A 56 23.57 -11.54 5.74
N GLU A 57 22.53 -10.73 5.85
CA GLU A 57 21.58 -10.74 6.97
C GLU A 57 20.32 -11.54 6.60
N VAL A 58 19.82 -12.36 7.52
CA VAL A 58 18.53 -13.04 7.35
C VAL A 58 17.44 -12.14 7.91
N LEU A 59 16.68 -11.50 7.01
CA LEU A 59 15.55 -10.65 7.40
C LEU A 59 14.31 -11.52 7.60
N THR A 60 13.74 -11.51 8.81
CA THR A 60 12.45 -12.15 9.09
C THR A 60 11.30 -11.16 8.92
N ARG A 61 10.05 -11.65 8.84
CA ARG A 61 8.86 -10.80 8.70
C ARG A 61 8.72 -9.78 9.85
N ASP A 62 9.30 -10.08 11.01
CA ASP A 62 9.23 -9.25 12.21
C ASP A 62 10.41 -8.26 12.32
N ASP A 63 11.46 -8.44 11.51
CA ASP A 63 12.61 -7.52 11.43
C ASP A 63 12.33 -6.30 10.54
N GLN A 64 11.08 -6.09 10.14
CA GLN A 64 10.72 -4.99 9.26
C GLN A 64 11.02 -3.64 9.93
N PRO A 65 11.72 -2.73 9.23
CA PRO A 65 11.95 -1.39 9.73
C PRO A 65 10.60 -0.70 10.01
N GLN A 66 10.56 0.06 11.10
CA GLN A 66 9.43 0.83 11.62
C GLN A 66 9.03 1.97 10.66
N GLY A 67 8.54 1.57 9.50
CA GLY A 67 8.26 2.36 8.30
C GLY A 67 7.63 1.54 7.18
N SER A 68 7.54 0.21 7.31
CA SER A 68 6.73 -0.64 6.45
C SER A 68 5.24 -0.34 6.63
N ILE A 69 4.66 0.31 5.64
CA ILE A 69 3.25 0.69 5.52
C ILE A 69 2.39 -0.58 5.56
N PHE A 70 1.80 -0.89 6.71
CA PHE A 70 0.75 -1.90 6.82
C PHE A 70 -0.33 -1.47 7.82
N GLU A 71 -1.35 -0.77 7.32
CA GLU A 71 -2.72 -1.03 7.72
C GLU A 71 -3.59 -1.09 6.45
N VAL A 72 -3.91 -2.31 6.03
CA VAL A 72 -4.96 -2.56 5.02
C VAL A 72 -6.24 -2.82 5.79
N THR A 73 -7.06 -1.79 5.97
CA THR A 73 -8.40 -1.90 6.55
C THR A 73 -9.42 -1.42 5.53
N TRP A 74 -9.85 -2.32 4.65
CA TRP A 74 -11.10 -2.16 3.89
C TRP A 74 -12.25 -2.84 4.66
N PRO A 75 -13.48 -2.29 4.64
CA PRO A 75 -14.46 -2.52 5.70
C PRO A 75 -14.95 -3.96 5.75
N ARG A 76 -14.67 -4.64 6.87
CA ARG A 76 -15.38 -5.86 7.29
C ARG A 76 -16.79 -5.51 7.76
N LYS A 77 -17.70 -5.27 6.82
CA LYS A 77 -19.13 -5.58 6.96
C LYS A 77 -19.66 -6.16 5.66
N LEU A 78 -19.55 -7.48 5.53
CA LEU A 78 -20.53 -8.22 4.73
C LEU A 78 -21.91 -7.96 5.35
N PRO A 79 -22.95 -7.58 4.60
CA PRO A 79 -24.30 -7.58 5.14
C PRO A 79 -24.66 -9.01 5.53
N THR A 80 -24.75 -9.24 6.83
CA THR A 80 -25.46 -10.39 7.41
C THR A 80 -26.96 -10.22 7.21
N THR A 81 -27.63 -11.34 6.90
CA THR A 81 -29.10 -11.56 6.90
C THR A 81 -29.80 -11.19 5.58
N THR A 82 -30.65 -12.01 4.93
CA THR A 82 -31.42 -13.21 5.31
C THR A 82 -31.77 -13.98 4.01
N ALA A 83 -31.62 -15.30 3.97
CA ALA A 83 -32.28 -16.13 2.95
C ALA A 83 -33.74 -16.38 3.36
N PRO A 84 -34.75 -16.18 2.50
CA PRO A 84 -36.12 -16.58 2.82
C PRO A 84 -36.22 -18.11 2.82
N ARG A 85 -37.06 -18.61 3.73
CA ARG A 85 -37.30 -20.04 4.03
C ARG A 85 -37.71 -20.86 2.81
#